data_AF-A0AAV5SU32-F1
#
_entry.id   AF-A0AAV5SU32-F1
#
_cell.length_a   1.000
_cell.length_b   1.000
_cell.length_c   1.000
_cell.angle_alpha   90.00
_cell.angle_beta   90.00
_cell.angle_gamma   90.00
#
_symmetry.space_group_name_H-M   'P 1'
#
loop_
_entity.id
_entity.type
_entity.pdbx_description
1 polymer ?
#
loop_
_entity_poly.entity_id
_entity_poly.type
_entity_poly.pdbx_seq_one_letter_code
_entity_poly.pdbx_strand_id
1 'polypeptide(L)'
;LSVHHLAIINPEEFLIQMSSILQLIFIEQQLPRIGRLNTIDFFGIHNDDWARIIINMLSRKLDKLYINNHDFSRFISSHCAHNLTQRLPMLGKKIWFQAYRVHSDEPIHVYNNHLVKVDNTNIFGRR
;
A
#
# COMPACT_ATOMS: atom_id res chain seq x y z
N LEU A 1 -18.32 1.52 1.03
CA LEU A 1 -18.51 0.59 -0.10
C LEU A 1 -17.64 -0.63 0.20
N SER A 2 -18.22 -1.83 0.32
CA SER A 2 -17.46 -3.07 0.49
C SER A 2 -17.68 -3.95 -0.73
N VAL A 3 -16.61 -4.33 -1.42
CA VAL A 3 -16.66 -5.12 -2.66
C VAL A 3 -15.97 -6.44 -2.38
N HIS A 4 -16.74 -7.54 -2.38
CA HIS A 4 -16.26 -8.84 -1.89
C HIS A 4 -15.79 -9.80 -3.00
N HIS A 5 -16.07 -9.53 -4.28
CA HIS A 5 -15.48 -10.29 -5.38
C HIS A 5 -15.71 -9.55 -6.71
N LEU A 6 -14.70 -8.86 -7.21
CA LEU A 6 -14.61 -8.47 -8.63
C LEU A 6 -13.36 -9.14 -9.17
N ALA A 7 -13.50 -9.93 -10.24
CA ALA A 7 -12.38 -10.21 -11.12
C ALA A 7 -12.07 -8.89 -11.85
N ILE A 8 -11.35 -7.99 -11.18
CA ILE A 8 -10.97 -6.71 -11.76
C ILE A 8 -9.93 -7.01 -12.83
N ILE A 9 -10.31 -6.80 -14.09
CA ILE A 9 -9.47 -7.04 -15.26
C ILE A 9 -8.22 -6.13 -15.23
N ASN A 10 -8.33 -4.94 -14.62
CA ASN A 10 -7.23 -4.01 -14.43
C ASN A 10 -7.29 -3.32 -13.04
N PRO A 11 -6.61 -3.88 -12.02
CA PRO A 11 -6.64 -3.34 -10.65
C PRO A 11 -6.00 -1.95 -10.54
N GLU A 12 -4.99 -1.63 -11.37
CA GLU A 12 -4.39 -0.30 -11.40
C GLU A 12 -5.42 0.76 -11.80
N GLU A 13 -6.11 0.54 -12.93
CA GLU A 13 -7.08 1.50 -13.44
C GLU A 13 -8.21 1.75 -12.45
N PHE A 14 -8.72 0.68 -11.82
CA PHE A 14 -9.75 0.80 -10.79
C PHE A 14 -9.28 1.66 -9.61
N LEU A 15 -8.08 1.40 -9.07
CA LEU A 15 -7.53 2.16 -7.95
C LEU A 15 -7.32 3.64 -8.30
N ILE A 16 -6.85 3.91 -9.52
CA ILE A 16 -6.69 5.27 -10.04
C ILE A 16 -8.04 5.98 -10.16
N GLN A 17 -9.06 5.32 -10.72
CA GLN A 17 -10.40 5.89 -10.82
C GLN A 17 -10.97 6.22 -9.42
N MET A 18 -10.87 5.28 -8.47
CA MET A 18 -11.32 5.49 -7.10
C MET A 18 -10.59 6.67 -6.41
N SER A 19 -9.27 6.78 -6.61
CA SER A 19 -8.46 7.87 -6.03
C SER A 19 -8.77 9.26 -6.60
N SER A 20 -9.44 9.32 -7.75
CA SER A 20 -9.92 10.57 -8.34
C SER A 20 -11.21 11.07 -7.67
N ILE A 21 -11.94 10.18 -6.99
CA ILE A 21 -13.26 10.45 -6.40
C ILE A 21 -13.17 10.56 -4.87
N LEU A 22 -12.43 9.64 -4.25
CA LEU A 22 -12.34 9.44 -2.81
C LEU A 22 -11.13 10.16 -2.21
N GLN A 23 -11.31 10.72 -1.02
CA GLN A 23 -10.23 11.32 -0.22
C GLN A 23 -9.53 10.32 0.70
N LEU A 24 -10.18 9.19 0.98
CA LEU A 24 -9.64 8.12 1.79
C LEU A 24 -9.92 6.76 1.13
N ILE A 25 -8.88 5.94 1.03
CA ILE A 25 -8.95 4.55 0.59
C ILE A 25 -8.23 3.70 1.63
N PHE A 26 -8.91 2.65 2.06
CA PHE A 26 -8.38 1.60 2.91
C PHE A 26 -8.42 0.30 2.10
N ILE A 27 -7.27 -0.35 1.94
CA ILE A 27 -7.17 -1.63 1.26
C ILE A 27 -6.68 -2.65 2.26
N GLU A 28 -7.40 -3.76 2.36
CA GLU A 28 -7.02 -4.90 3.18
C GLU A 28 -7.02 -6.15 2.29
N GLN A 29 -5.88 -6.81 2.21
CA GLN A 29 -5.77 -8.10 1.55
C GLN A 29 -5.58 -9.18 2.61
N GLN A 30 -6.47 -10.18 2.57
CA GLN A 30 -6.45 -11.33 3.46
C GLN A 30 -6.02 -12.57 2.67
N LEU A 31 -5.13 -13.39 3.21
CA LEU A 31 -4.81 -14.69 2.60
C LEU A 31 -6.06 -15.59 2.58
N PRO A 32 -6.37 -16.24 1.44
CA PRO A 32 -7.27 -17.39 1.48
C PRO A 32 -6.60 -18.47 2.34
N ARG A 33 -7.37 -19.04 3.29
CA ARG A 33 -6.90 -20.01 4.31
C ARG A 33 -6.24 -21.30 3.76
N ILE A 34 -6.16 -21.46 2.43
CA ILE A 34 -5.76 -22.69 1.75
C ILE A 34 -4.86 -22.32 0.55
N GLY A 35 -3.53 -22.37 0.68
CA GLY A 35 -2.63 -22.28 -0.48
C GLY A 35 -1.26 -21.68 -0.20
N ARG A 36 -0.22 -22.32 -0.75
CA ARG A 36 1.21 -22.06 -0.51
C ARG A 36 1.67 -20.66 -0.94
N LEU A 37 2.51 -20.07 -0.08
CA LEU A 37 3.02 -18.70 -0.04
C LEU A 37 4.26 -18.46 -0.91
N ASN A 38 4.19 -18.59 -2.24
CA ASN A 38 5.37 -18.26 -3.05
C ASN A 38 5.26 -17.05 -3.97
N THR A 39 4.09 -16.63 -4.46
CA THR A 39 4.06 -15.59 -5.52
C THR A 39 2.68 -14.96 -5.70
N ILE A 40 2.12 -14.30 -4.68
CA ILE A 40 0.95 -13.47 -4.95
C ILE A 40 1.34 -12.04 -4.63
N ASP A 41 1.92 -11.40 -5.64
CA ASP A 41 2.01 -9.96 -5.71
C ASP A 41 0.63 -9.34 -5.43
N PHE A 42 0.57 -8.22 -4.71
CA PHE A 42 -0.68 -7.53 -4.38
C PHE A 42 -1.42 -7.19 -5.68
N PHE A 43 -2.66 -7.67 -5.83
CA PHE A 43 -3.40 -7.64 -7.11
C PHE A 43 -2.67 -8.21 -8.34
N GLY A 44 -1.67 -9.07 -8.16
CA GLY A 44 -0.84 -9.61 -9.25
C GLY A 44 0.15 -8.61 -9.86
N ILE A 45 0.39 -7.46 -9.21
CA ILE A 45 1.28 -6.40 -9.71
C ILE A 45 2.62 -6.43 -8.98
N HIS A 46 3.73 -6.51 -9.72
CA HIS A 46 5.09 -6.57 -9.18
C HIS A 46 5.58 -5.22 -8.61
N ASN A 47 6.59 -5.29 -7.73
CA ASN A 47 7.01 -4.23 -6.81
C ASN A 47 7.24 -2.83 -7.38
N ASP A 48 7.91 -2.68 -8.52
CA ASP A 48 8.29 -1.36 -9.04
C ASP A 48 7.09 -0.59 -9.62
N ASP A 49 6.04 -1.31 -10.03
CA ASP A 49 4.79 -0.71 -10.46
C ASP A 49 4.02 -0.08 -9.29
N TRP A 50 4.17 -0.59 -8.07
CA TRP A 50 3.43 -0.09 -6.91
C TRP A 50 3.83 1.30 -6.48
N ALA A 51 5.11 1.66 -6.56
CA ALA A 51 5.53 3.03 -6.29
C ALA A 51 4.82 4.01 -7.24
N ARG A 52 4.82 3.68 -8.54
CA ARG A 52 4.17 4.48 -9.58
C ARG A 52 2.67 4.59 -9.35
N ILE A 53 1.99 3.48 -9.03
CA ILE A 53 0.55 3.44 -8.78
C ILE A 53 0.19 4.27 -7.55
N ILE A 54 0.87 4.08 -6.42
CA ILE A 54 0.62 4.81 -5.17
C ILE A 54 0.80 6.32 -5.37
N ILE A 55 1.87 6.73 -6.06
CA ILE A 55 2.09 8.15 -6.39
C ILE A 55 0.97 8.69 -7.27
N ASN A 56 0.54 7.95 -8.30
CA ASN A 56 -0.55 8.36 -9.18
C ASN A 56 -1.90 8.44 -8.44
N MET A 57 -2.14 7.55 -7.47
CA MET A 57 -3.33 7.63 -6.62
C MET A 57 -3.30 8.88 -5.75
N LEU A 58 -2.18 9.13 -5.06
CA LEU A 58 -2.03 10.25 -4.13
C LEU A 58 -1.86 11.60 -4.82
N SER A 59 -1.45 11.66 -6.08
CA SER A 59 -1.40 12.92 -6.85
C SER A 59 -2.79 13.47 -7.20
N ARG A 60 -3.85 12.69 -6.97
CA ARG A 60 -5.24 13.03 -7.28
C ARG A 60 -5.96 13.57 -6.04
N LYS A 61 -7.26 13.29 -5.90
CA LYS A 61 -8.09 13.72 -4.78
C LYS A 61 -7.84 12.93 -3.49
N LEU A 62 -7.16 11.78 -3.59
CA LEU A 62 -6.85 10.93 -2.45
C LEU A 62 -5.84 11.57 -1.50
N ASP A 63 -6.24 11.85 -0.27
CA ASP A 63 -5.35 12.42 0.75
C ASP A 63 -4.86 11.36 1.72
N LYS A 64 -5.62 10.27 1.91
CA LYS A 64 -5.29 9.20 2.86
C LYS A 64 -5.33 7.83 2.19
N LEU A 65 -4.22 7.13 2.21
CA LEU A 65 -4.11 5.76 1.72
C LEU A 65 -3.55 4.86 2.83
N TYR A 66 -4.31 3.83 3.18
CA TYR A 66 -3.88 2.80 4.10
C TYR A 66 -3.95 1.44 3.42
N ILE A 67 -2.86 0.71 3.43
CA ILE A 67 -2.76 -0.64 2.85
C ILE A 67 -2.34 -1.62 3.95
N ASN A 68 -3.27 -2.48 4.35
CA ASN A 68 -2.99 -3.63 5.18
C ASN A 68 -2.75 -4.86 4.30
N ASN A 69 -1.50 -5.29 4.27
CA ASN A 69 -1.06 -6.44 3.49
C ASN A 69 -0.14 -7.33 4.32
N HIS A 70 -0.45 -7.49 5.62
CA HIS A 70 0.37 -8.21 6.60
C HIS A 70 0.83 -9.59 6.12
N ASP A 71 -0.01 -10.26 5.37
CA ASP A 71 0.22 -11.61 4.91
C ASP A 71 1.17 -11.71 3.69
N PHE A 72 1.49 -10.59 3.03
CA PHE A 72 2.26 -10.54 1.78
C PHE A 72 3.51 -9.67 1.94
N SER A 73 4.58 -10.30 2.43
CA SER A 73 5.83 -9.64 2.86
C SER A 73 6.62 -8.90 1.78
N ARG A 74 6.32 -9.10 0.50
CA ARG A 74 7.13 -8.57 -0.62
C ARG A 74 6.55 -7.38 -1.36
N PHE A 75 5.32 -6.96 -1.05
CA PHE A 75 4.59 -5.93 -1.78
C PHE A 75 5.30 -4.58 -1.92
N ILE A 76 5.98 -4.13 -0.85
CA ILE A 76 6.83 -2.94 -0.89
C ILE A 76 8.28 -3.41 -0.77
N SER A 77 9.00 -3.43 -1.89
CA SER A 77 10.46 -3.60 -1.90
C SER A 77 11.14 -2.37 -1.28
N SER A 78 12.40 -2.50 -0.83
CA SER A 78 13.18 -1.34 -0.37
C SER A 78 13.34 -0.27 -1.47
N HIS A 79 13.40 -0.68 -2.74
CA HIS A 79 13.42 0.26 -3.87
C HIS A 79 12.11 1.03 -4.03
N CYS A 80 10.96 0.34 -3.92
CA CYS A 80 9.64 0.95 -3.92
C CYS A 80 9.49 1.95 -2.77
N ALA A 81 9.88 1.55 -1.54
CA ALA A 81 9.87 2.43 -0.37
C ALA A 81 10.73 3.68 -0.59
N HIS A 82 11.96 3.52 -1.09
CA HIS A 82 12.86 4.63 -1.39
C HIS A 82 12.24 5.62 -2.40
N ASN A 83 11.68 5.10 -3.50
CA ASN A 83 11.00 5.92 -4.50
C ASN A 83 9.80 6.70 -3.92
N LEU A 84 9.00 6.05 -3.06
CA LEU A 84 7.88 6.71 -2.38
C LEU A 84 8.36 7.82 -1.45
N THR A 85 9.39 7.57 -0.64
CA THR A 85 9.96 8.57 0.28
C THR A 85 10.48 9.81 -0.45
N GLN A 86 11.05 9.65 -1.65
CA GLN A 86 11.54 10.79 -2.44
C GLN A 86 10.42 11.55 -3.17
N ARG A 87 9.44 10.84 -3.74
CA ARG A 87 8.46 11.45 -4.66
C ARG A 87 7.19 11.94 -3.99
N LEU A 88 6.75 11.30 -2.91
CA LEU A 88 5.53 11.70 -2.19
C LEU A 88 5.59 13.15 -1.65
N PRO A 89 6.71 13.62 -1.07
CA PRO A 89 6.82 15.02 -0.65
C PRO A 89 6.72 16.03 -1.80
N MET A 90 7.03 15.63 -3.04
CA MET A 90 6.99 16.50 -4.21
C MET A 90 5.55 16.77 -4.71
N LEU A 91 4.54 16.05 -4.20
CA LEU A 91 3.15 16.22 -4.62
C LEU A 91 2.52 17.55 -4.17
N GLY A 92 3.18 18.31 -3.29
CA GLY A 92 2.75 19.65 -2.89
C GLY A 92 1.44 19.68 -2.10
N LYS A 93 0.99 18.55 -1.54
CA LYS A 93 -0.24 18.45 -0.77
C LYS A 93 -0.09 17.58 0.47
N LYS A 94 -0.94 17.81 1.47
CA LYS A 94 -0.98 17.05 2.74
C LYS A 94 -1.55 15.64 2.50
N ILE A 95 -0.67 14.64 2.52
CA ILE A 95 -1.03 13.22 2.39
C ILE A 95 -0.76 12.43 3.67
N TRP A 96 -1.50 11.34 3.86
CA TRP A 96 -1.19 10.29 4.82
C TRP A 96 -1.10 8.98 4.04
N PHE A 97 0.08 8.38 4.02
CA PHE A 97 0.29 7.07 3.44
C PHE A 97 0.84 6.10 4.48
N GLN A 98 0.18 4.96 4.66
CA GLN A 98 0.63 3.90 5.56
C GLN A 98 0.48 2.54 4.90
N ALA A 99 1.54 1.73 4.96
CA ALA A 99 1.55 0.37 4.47
C ALA A 99 2.41 -0.52 5.36
N TYR A 100 2.00 -1.78 5.52
CA TYR A 100 2.73 -2.76 6.33
C TYR A 100 3.68 -3.57 5.46
N ARG A 101 4.91 -3.75 5.96
CA ARG A 101 5.94 -4.63 5.39
C ARG A 101 6.40 -5.57 6.47
N VAL A 102 6.31 -6.88 6.24
CA VAL A 102 6.86 -7.88 7.17
C VAL A 102 8.32 -8.13 6.76
N HIS A 103 9.25 -7.88 7.68
CA HIS A 103 10.71 -8.02 7.53
C HIS A 103 11.45 -6.85 6.87
N SER A 104 11.60 -5.73 7.57
CA SER A 104 12.83 -4.94 7.44
C SER A 104 13.23 -4.35 8.78
N ASP A 105 14.50 -4.50 9.13
CA ASP A 105 15.18 -3.77 10.21
C ASP A 105 15.38 -2.27 9.87
N GLU A 106 14.77 -1.78 8.78
CA GLU A 106 14.93 -0.41 8.30
C GLU A 106 13.89 0.53 8.93
N PRO A 107 14.32 1.72 9.38
CA PRO A 107 13.51 2.62 10.19
C PRO A 107 12.40 3.34 9.40
N ILE A 108 11.39 3.75 10.17
CA ILE A 108 10.26 4.58 9.80
C ILE A 108 10.76 5.98 9.39
N HIS A 109 10.54 6.39 8.14
CA HIS A 109 10.92 7.72 7.66
C HIS A 109 9.71 8.67 7.63
N VAL A 110 9.74 9.71 8.48
CA VAL A 110 8.74 10.80 8.51
C VAL A 110 9.29 12.02 7.78
N TYR A 111 8.55 12.53 6.79
CA TYR A 111 8.88 13.80 6.10
C TYR A 111 7.63 14.69 5.99
N ASN A 112 7.78 15.99 6.26
CA ASN A 112 6.81 17.05 5.95
C ASN A 112 5.33 16.82 6.38
N ASN A 113 5.07 16.54 7.66
CA ASN A 113 3.71 16.27 8.19
C ASN A 113 3.00 15.04 7.57
N HIS A 114 3.73 14.16 6.87
CA HIS A 114 3.23 12.89 6.38
C HIS A 114 3.72 11.76 7.28
N LEU A 115 2.79 11.09 7.97
CA LEU A 115 3.11 9.96 8.82
C LEU A 115 3.18 8.68 7.98
N VAL A 116 4.36 8.30 7.53
CA VAL A 116 4.60 6.98 6.93
C VAL A 116 4.99 6.04 8.06
N LYS A 117 4.02 5.34 8.65
CA LYS A 117 4.28 4.33 9.70
C LYS A 117 4.36 2.95 9.06
N VAL A 118 5.55 2.35 9.07
CA VAL A 118 5.71 0.90 8.83
C VAL A 118 5.73 0.25 10.21
N ASP A 119 4.63 -0.39 10.61
CA ASP A 119 4.54 -1.01 11.94
C ASP A 119 5.00 -2.47 11.87
N ASN A 120 5.88 -2.85 12.80
CA ASN A 120 6.46 -4.20 12.91
C ASN A 120 5.74 -5.09 13.94
N THR A 121 4.56 -4.68 14.44
CA THR A 121 3.89 -5.45 15.49
C THR A 121 3.18 -6.68 14.93
N ASN A 122 3.84 -7.82 15.11
CA ASN A 122 3.30 -9.16 15.03
C ASN A 122 2.21 -9.30 16.11
N ILE A 123 0.93 -9.15 15.75
CA ILE A 123 -0.19 -9.22 16.72
C ILE A 123 -0.59 -10.66 17.09
N PHE A 124 0.16 -11.68 16.67
CA PHE A 124 0.00 -13.04 17.22
C PHE A 124 0.71 -13.17 18.57
N GLY A 125 0.25 -12.35 19.53
CA GLY A 125 0.40 -12.63 20.95
C GLY A 125 -0.63 -13.67 21.36
N ARG A 126 -0.12 -14.83 21.78
CA ARG A 126 -0.81 -15.94 22.44
C ARG A 126 -2.09 -15.56 23.19
N ARG A 127 -3.17 -16.28 22.93
CA ARG A 127 -4.05 -16.85 23.96
C ARG A 127 -4.34 -18.29 23.62
#